data_AF-A0A6B3NK82-F1
#
_entry.id   AF-A0A6B3NK82-F1
#
_cell.length_a   1.000
_cell.length_b   1.000
_cell.length_c   1.000
_cell.angle_alpha   90.00
_cell.angle_beta   90.00
_cell.angle_gamma   90.00
#
_symmetry.space_group_name_H-M   'P 1'
#
loop_
_entity.id
_entity.type
_entity.pdbx_description
1 polymer ?
#
loop_
_entity_poly.entity_id
_entity_poly.type
_entity_poly.pdbx_seq_one_letter_code
_entity_poly.pdbx_strand_id
1 'polypeptide(L)'
;MMTDFDTAAKPQNLAYLDQALLSLVDRIPNYYAGLPHQRDSLLEVVRLWRELDSREAVIASLVPENVEAASEDESLLDLPLRQFVQRISAHYGGFPHQREALLRMAQLWRKLRSRQETIASLKTNTSPEDNLESIDPALIAFVGRIPQYYQGQGRQRSAITEGFRLWHKLDSRAKALSRMGISYEQLKASTQDQQVKLNLANQLDRELLNFVRNLSGTYKELDYQREALIRLVQLWRGLPTRNQAVQSLIEDQKRLDKARRDAQEAAPKPVPVVPVVTSRRPQRWTPRNIQLWAAIIEDGNFTWAEATRGGTRMPPNQDTVDAIVRIAKLAQRARDRIGRPFIITSWYRPPHINRAVGGARYSRHIVGDAIDFLCEGISGNQLYWSLEPWWPGGLGRYRKFPNLCHLDARNHRARWQH
;
A
#
# COMPACT_ATOMS: atom_id res chain seq x y z
N MET A 1 52.77 -26.97 16.92
CA MET A 1 51.93 -28.00 17.58
C MET A 1 50.61 -27.34 17.95
N MET A 2 49.58 -27.54 17.13
CA MET A 2 48.13 -27.54 17.44
C MET A 2 47.38 -27.44 16.11
N THR A 3 47.14 -28.61 15.55
CA THR A 3 46.16 -28.88 14.49
C THR A 3 44.83 -29.16 15.17
N ASP A 4 43.89 -28.22 15.13
CA ASP A 4 42.48 -28.50 15.43
C ASP A 4 41.72 -28.62 14.10
N PHE A 5 41.93 -29.75 13.46
CA PHE A 5 40.97 -30.29 12.49
C PHE A 5 39.88 -30.98 13.30
N ASP A 6 38.78 -30.27 13.57
CA ASP A 6 37.59 -30.87 14.17
C ASP A 6 36.85 -31.70 13.10
N THR A 7 37.29 -32.95 12.94
CA THR A 7 36.68 -33.98 12.10
C THR A 7 35.50 -34.63 12.81
N ALA A 8 34.42 -33.89 13.06
CA ALA A 8 33.20 -34.43 13.63
C ALA A 8 31.90 -33.85 13.03
N ALA A 9 31.84 -33.71 11.70
CA ALA A 9 30.58 -33.66 10.98
C ALA A 9 30.49 -34.88 10.06
N LYS A 10 29.60 -35.83 10.39
CA LYS A 10 29.25 -36.96 9.50
C LYS A 10 29.12 -36.46 8.05
N PRO A 11 29.64 -37.17 7.04
CA PRO A 11 29.44 -36.76 5.66
C PRO A 11 27.93 -36.77 5.39
N GLN A 12 27.33 -35.58 5.31
CA GLN A 12 25.98 -35.46 4.80
C GLN A 12 26.02 -36.06 3.41
N ASN A 13 25.16 -37.05 3.15
CA ASN A 13 25.01 -37.61 1.82
C ASN A 13 24.49 -36.49 0.90
N LEU A 14 25.41 -35.82 0.22
CA LEU A 14 25.14 -34.71 -0.70
C LEU A 14 24.70 -35.21 -2.09
N ALA A 15 24.26 -36.47 -2.22
CA ALA A 15 23.78 -37.01 -3.49
C ALA A 15 22.62 -36.18 -4.10
N TYR A 16 21.84 -35.47 -3.27
CA TYR A 16 20.77 -34.59 -3.75
C TYR A 16 21.27 -33.22 -4.27
N LEU A 17 22.49 -32.82 -3.91
CA LEU A 17 22.95 -31.44 -4.07
C LEU A 17 23.06 -31.03 -5.53
N ASP A 18 23.61 -31.90 -6.37
CA ASP A 18 23.75 -31.63 -7.81
C ASP A 18 22.38 -31.44 -8.47
N GLN A 19 21.41 -32.29 -8.12
CA GLN A 19 20.04 -32.14 -8.61
C GLN A 19 19.39 -30.84 -8.13
N ALA A 20 19.62 -30.44 -6.88
CA ALA A 20 19.09 -29.19 -6.33
C ALA A 20 19.71 -27.95 -7.01
N LEU A 21 21.02 -27.98 -7.28
CA LEU A 21 21.75 -26.93 -7.98
C LEU A 21 21.28 -26.77 -9.43
N LEU A 22 21.14 -27.89 -10.14
CA LEU A 22 20.62 -27.90 -11.52
C LEU A 22 19.17 -27.39 -11.57
N SER A 23 18.34 -27.83 -10.61
CA SER A 23 16.96 -27.38 -10.52
C SER A 23 16.83 -25.87 -10.26
N LEU A 24 17.77 -25.29 -9.50
CA LEU A 24 17.87 -23.84 -9.31
C LEU A 24 18.34 -23.14 -10.59
N VAL A 25 19.46 -23.59 -11.18
CA VAL A 25 20.10 -22.90 -12.31
C VAL A 25 19.24 -22.89 -13.57
N ASP A 26 18.49 -23.96 -13.84
CA ASP A 26 17.55 -24.05 -14.97
C ASP A 26 16.45 -22.99 -14.91
N ARG A 27 16.10 -22.54 -13.70
CA ARG A 27 15.03 -21.57 -13.49
C ARG A 27 15.53 -20.14 -13.43
N ILE A 28 16.80 -19.89 -13.08
CA ILE A 28 17.39 -18.54 -12.96
C ILE A 28 17.09 -17.61 -14.14
N PRO A 29 17.19 -18.04 -15.42
CA PRO A 29 16.94 -17.16 -16.55
C PRO A 29 15.56 -16.48 -16.52
N ASN A 30 14.57 -17.11 -15.89
CA ASN A 30 13.21 -16.59 -15.75
C ASN A 30 13.03 -15.62 -14.57
N TYR A 31 13.99 -15.55 -13.65
CA TYR A 31 13.96 -14.71 -12.44
C TYR A 31 15.04 -13.61 -12.46
N TYR A 32 15.98 -13.68 -13.39
CA TYR A 32 17.02 -12.67 -13.53
C TYR A 32 16.43 -11.31 -13.94
N ALA A 33 16.58 -10.34 -13.06
CA ALA A 33 16.13 -8.96 -13.18
C ALA A 33 17.28 -7.96 -13.37
N GLY A 34 18.53 -8.42 -13.50
CA GLY A 34 19.70 -7.54 -13.60
C GLY A 34 19.97 -6.76 -12.30
N LEU A 35 19.54 -7.29 -11.15
CA LEU A 35 19.88 -6.71 -9.85
C LEU A 35 21.37 -6.94 -9.57
N PRO A 36 22.08 -6.01 -8.87
CA PRO A 36 23.52 -6.13 -8.67
C PRO A 36 23.97 -7.49 -8.12
N HIS A 37 23.33 -7.97 -7.04
CA HIS A 37 23.64 -9.29 -6.46
C HIS A 37 23.33 -10.48 -7.39
N GLN A 38 22.31 -10.39 -8.25
CA GLN A 38 22.05 -11.41 -9.25
C GLN A 38 23.16 -11.40 -10.30
N ARG A 39 23.55 -10.21 -10.78
CA ARG A 39 24.65 -10.06 -11.74
C ARG A 39 25.96 -10.60 -11.18
N ASP A 40 26.32 -10.20 -9.96
CA ASP A 40 27.50 -10.70 -9.26
C ASP A 40 27.46 -12.22 -9.08
N SER A 41 26.28 -12.79 -8.78
CA SER A 41 26.15 -14.24 -8.67
C SER A 41 26.44 -14.96 -9.99
N LEU A 42 26.01 -14.41 -11.13
CA LEU A 42 26.24 -15.01 -12.45
C LEU A 42 27.67 -14.79 -12.93
N LEU A 43 28.26 -13.62 -12.65
CA LEU A 43 29.67 -13.35 -12.93
C LEU A 43 30.59 -14.32 -12.18
N GLU A 44 30.29 -14.60 -10.90
CA GLU A 44 31.04 -15.59 -10.13
C GLU A 44 30.89 -17.02 -10.67
N VAL A 45 29.72 -17.38 -11.21
CA VAL A 45 29.60 -18.66 -11.92
C VAL A 45 30.51 -18.69 -13.12
N VAL A 46 30.48 -17.68 -13.99
CA VAL A 46 31.33 -17.63 -15.18
C VAL A 46 32.79 -17.74 -14.79
N ARG A 47 33.21 -17.01 -13.75
CA ARG A 47 34.57 -17.03 -13.22
C ARG A 47 35.02 -18.43 -12.83
N LEU A 48 34.25 -19.11 -11.98
CA LEU A 48 34.61 -20.44 -11.48
C LEU A 48 34.42 -21.53 -12.54
N TRP A 49 33.45 -21.38 -13.42
CA TRP A 49 33.15 -22.34 -14.50
C TRP A 49 34.20 -22.33 -15.60
N ARG A 50 34.77 -21.16 -15.89
CA ARG A 50 35.84 -20.98 -16.89
C ARG A 50 37.24 -20.91 -16.27
N GLU A 51 37.35 -21.12 -14.96
CA GLU A 51 38.61 -21.07 -14.20
C GLU A 51 39.40 -19.76 -14.44
N LEU A 52 38.71 -18.62 -14.33
CA LEU A 52 39.26 -17.29 -14.57
C LEU A 52 39.68 -16.61 -13.25
N ASP A 53 40.78 -15.87 -13.29
CA ASP A 53 41.40 -15.28 -12.09
C ASP A 53 40.98 -13.82 -11.82
N SER A 54 40.31 -13.16 -12.77
CA SER A 54 39.93 -11.73 -12.63
C SER A 54 38.54 -11.42 -13.19
N ARG A 55 37.92 -10.35 -12.67
CA ARG A 55 36.63 -9.85 -13.17
C ARG A 55 36.73 -9.36 -14.62
N GLU A 56 37.85 -8.76 -14.99
CA GLU A 56 38.13 -8.33 -16.36
C GLU A 56 38.18 -9.53 -17.32
N ALA A 57 38.83 -10.63 -16.94
CA ALA A 57 38.85 -11.86 -17.73
C ALA A 57 37.45 -12.45 -17.89
N VAL A 58 36.60 -12.37 -16.84
CA VAL A 58 35.19 -12.77 -16.91
C VAL A 58 34.44 -11.93 -17.93
N ILE A 59 34.55 -10.60 -17.87
CA ILE A 59 33.90 -9.68 -18.82
C ILE A 59 34.39 -9.94 -20.25
N ALA A 60 35.71 -10.02 -20.46
CA ALA A 60 36.30 -10.32 -21.76
C ALA A 60 35.84 -11.66 -22.34
N SER A 61 35.61 -12.65 -21.48
CA SER A 61 35.09 -13.95 -21.92
C SER A 61 33.62 -13.91 -22.35
N LEU A 62 32.86 -12.91 -21.92
CA LEU A 62 31.43 -12.73 -22.26
C LEU A 62 31.24 -11.77 -23.44
N VAL A 63 32.01 -10.68 -23.47
CA VAL A 63 31.88 -9.56 -24.42
C VAL A 63 33.27 -9.07 -24.87
N PRO A 64 34.01 -9.86 -25.66
CA PRO A 64 35.41 -9.57 -26.00
C PRO A 64 35.62 -8.25 -26.73
N GLU A 65 34.63 -7.79 -27.51
CA GLU A 65 34.72 -6.55 -28.30
C GLU A 65 34.33 -5.29 -27.51
N ASN A 66 33.73 -5.42 -26.33
CA ASN A 66 33.13 -4.31 -25.57
C ASN A 66 33.53 -4.29 -24.09
N VAL A 67 34.75 -4.74 -23.75
CA VAL A 67 35.20 -4.93 -22.36
C VAL A 67 35.15 -3.64 -21.55
N GLU A 68 35.66 -2.54 -22.08
CA GLU A 68 35.66 -1.24 -21.40
C GLU A 68 34.23 -0.74 -21.16
N ALA A 69 33.40 -0.72 -22.20
CA ALA A 69 32.00 -0.29 -22.10
C ALA A 69 31.20 -1.14 -21.11
N ALA A 70 31.40 -2.46 -21.09
CA ALA A 70 30.71 -3.35 -20.15
C ALA A 70 31.26 -3.28 -18.72
N SER A 71 32.47 -2.76 -18.52
CA SER A 71 33.03 -2.47 -17.20
C SER A 71 32.47 -1.18 -16.63
N GLU A 72 32.11 -0.21 -17.48
CA GLU A 72 31.45 1.03 -17.09
C GLU A 72 29.93 0.85 -16.87
N ASP A 73 29.26 0.11 -17.77
CA ASP A 73 27.85 -0.23 -17.70
C ASP A 73 27.65 -1.75 -17.74
N GLU A 74 27.60 -2.35 -16.55
CA GLU A 74 27.42 -3.80 -16.41
C GLU A 74 26.04 -4.30 -16.89
N SER A 75 25.08 -3.43 -17.19
CA SER A 75 23.80 -3.86 -17.77
C SER A 75 23.98 -4.49 -19.17
N LEU A 76 25.08 -4.16 -19.86
CA LEU A 76 25.49 -4.80 -21.11
C LEU A 76 25.80 -6.29 -20.97
N LEU A 77 26.09 -6.75 -19.75
CA LEU A 77 26.37 -8.16 -19.43
C LEU A 77 25.10 -9.00 -19.25
N ASP A 78 23.93 -8.38 -19.08
CA ASP A 78 22.70 -9.07 -18.69
C ASP A 78 22.27 -10.13 -19.72
N LEU A 79 22.36 -9.82 -21.01
CA LEU A 79 22.02 -10.77 -22.09
C LEU A 79 23.05 -11.92 -22.20
N PRO A 80 24.37 -11.65 -22.29
CA PRO A 80 25.40 -12.70 -22.26
C PRO A 80 25.30 -13.63 -21.04
N LEU A 81 25.05 -13.08 -19.84
CA LEU A 81 24.93 -13.86 -18.61
C LEU A 81 23.71 -14.79 -18.65
N ARG A 82 22.56 -14.31 -19.13
CA ARG A 82 21.37 -15.17 -19.32
C ARG A 82 21.65 -16.32 -20.29
N GLN A 83 22.29 -16.03 -21.42
CA GLN A 83 22.63 -17.05 -22.42
C GLN A 83 23.62 -18.08 -21.86
N PHE A 84 24.60 -17.63 -21.09
CA PHE A 84 25.56 -18.52 -20.42
C PHE A 84 24.86 -19.47 -19.45
N VAL A 85 24.02 -18.94 -18.56
CA VAL A 85 23.31 -19.73 -17.54
C VAL A 85 22.36 -20.76 -18.17
N GLN A 86 21.67 -20.41 -19.26
CA GLN A 86 20.80 -21.34 -20.00
C GLN A 86 21.51 -22.60 -20.51
N ARG A 87 22.84 -22.55 -20.67
CA ARG A 87 23.64 -23.67 -21.20
C ARG A 87 24.31 -24.49 -20.10
N ILE A 88 24.29 -24.05 -18.85
CA ILE A 88 25.00 -24.70 -17.73
C ILE A 88 24.61 -26.16 -17.58
N SER A 89 23.32 -26.46 -17.52
CA SER A 89 22.85 -27.81 -17.20
C SER A 89 23.22 -28.82 -18.28
N ALA A 90 23.26 -28.40 -19.54
CA ALA A 90 23.69 -29.24 -20.65
C ALA A 90 25.20 -29.57 -20.62
N HIS A 91 26.00 -28.78 -19.91
CA HIS A 91 27.47 -28.91 -19.84
C HIS A 91 27.95 -29.27 -18.41
N TYR A 92 27.04 -29.63 -17.51
CA TYR A 92 27.39 -30.01 -16.15
C TYR A 92 27.88 -31.46 -16.12
N GLY A 93 29.17 -31.63 -15.86
CA GLY A 93 29.83 -32.94 -15.71
C GLY A 93 30.02 -33.37 -14.25
N GLY A 94 29.62 -32.54 -13.27
CA GLY A 94 29.78 -32.84 -11.85
C GLY A 94 31.19 -32.58 -11.29
N PHE A 95 32.04 -31.87 -12.05
CA PHE A 95 33.40 -31.53 -11.63
C PHE A 95 33.40 -30.63 -10.37
N PRO A 96 34.43 -30.71 -9.51
CA PRO A 96 34.49 -29.90 -8.29
C PRO A 96 34.33 -28.39 -8.51
N HIS A 97 34.98 -27.82 -9.54
CA HIS A 97 34.88 -26.39 -9.85
C HIS A 97 33.47 -26.00 -10.32
N GLN A 98 32.78 -26.85 -11.10
CA GLN A 98 31.40 -26.59 -11.55
C GLN A 98 30.42 -26.60 -10.38
N ARG A 99 30.56 -27.57 -9.47
CA ARG A 99 29.73 -27.65 -8.26
C ARG A 99 29.96 -26.44 -7.36
N GLU A 100 31.21 -26.03 -7.17
CA GLU A 100 31.54 -24.85 -6.37
C GLU A 100 31.05 -23.57 -7.04
N ALA A 101 31.10 -23.46 -8.38
CA ALA A 101 30.51 -22.36 -9.14
C ALA A 101 29.02 -22.21 -8.84
N LEU A 102 28.26 -23.30 -8.92
CA LEU A 102 26.81 -23.28 -8.65
C LEU A 102 26.48 -23.05 -7.17
N LEU A 103 27.30 -23.54 -6.24
CA LEU A 103 27.15 -23.23 -4.82
C LEU A 103 27.38 -21.75 -4.54
N ARG A 104 28.43 -21.17 -5.13
CA ARG A 104 28.75 -19.75 -4.96
C ARG A 104 27.67 -18.86 -5.58
N MET A 105 27.14 -19.26 -6.74
CA MET A 105 25.96 -18.63 -7.35
C MET A 105 24.78 -18.61 -6.40
N ALA A 106 24.39 -19.78 -5.87
CA ALA A 106 23.23 -19.92 -5.01
C ALA A 106 23.40 -19.11 -3.73
N GLN A 107 24.62 -19.07 -3.18
CA GLN A 107 24.96 -18.23 -2.03
C GLN A 107 24.72 -16.74 -2.31
N LEU A 108 25.28 -16.22 -3.41
CA LEU A 108 25.19 -14.80 -3.76
C LEU A 108 23.78 -14.41 -4.18
N TRP A 109 23.12 -15.25 -5.00
CA TRP A 109 21.74 -15.07 -5.43
C TRP A 109 20.81 -14.92 -4.23
N ARG A 110 20.95 -15.80 -3.24
CA ARG A 110 20.13 -15.81 -2.02
C ARG A 110 20.69 -14.92 -0.90
N LYS A 111 21.81 -14.23 -1.12
CA LYS A 111 22.52 -13.39 -0.14
C LYS A 111 22.82 -14.12 1.19
N LEU A 112 23.20 -15.39 1.11
CA LEU A 112 23.49 -16.24 2.27
C LEU A 112 24.92 -16.02 2.75
N ARG A 113 25.14 -16.19 4.06
CA ARG A 113 26.40 -15.84 4.73
C ARG A 113 27.47 -16.90 4.55
N SER A 114 27.08 -18.15 4.31
CA SER A 114 28.02 -19.27 4.25
C SER A 114 27.62 -20.37 3.28
N ARG A 115 28.61 -21.18 2.88
CA ARG A 115 28.40 -22.38 2.07
C ARG A 115 27.47 -23.39 2.74
N GLN A 116 27.57 -23.57 4.05
CA GLN A 116 26.71 -24.48 4.81
C GLN A 116 25.24 -24.03 4.79
N GLU A 117 25.01 -22.73 4.93
CA GLU A 117 23.68 -22.13 4.83
C GLU A 117 23.09 -22.30 3.43
N THR A 118 23.90 -22.15 2.38
CA THR A 118 23.48 -22.43 1.00
C THR A 118 23.04 -23.86 0.79
N ILE A 119 23.82 -24.84 1.26
CA ILE A 119 23.47 -26.26 1.15
C ILE A 119 22.16 -26.55 1.91
N ALA A 120 22.01 -26.02 3.13
CA ALA A 120 20.79 -26.17 3.91
C ALA A 120 19.57 -25.52 3.21
N SER A 121 19.75 -24.35 2.60
CA SER A 121 18.73 -23.62 1.86
C SER A 121 18.28 -24.36 0.59
N LEU A 122 19.22 -24.98 -0.14
CA LEU A 122 18.92 -25.77 -1.34
C LEU A 122 18.16 -27.06 -1.03
N LYS A 123 18.34 -27.61 0.17
CA LYS A 123 17.58 -28.79 0.63
C LYS A 123 16.10 -28.48 0.82
N THR A 124 15.76 -27.28 1.24
CA THR A 124 14.37 -26.88 1.55
C THR A 124 13.66 -26.25 0.35
N ASN A 125 14.39 -25.48 -0.46
CA ASN A 125 13.82 -24.75 -1.58
C ASN A 125 14.85 -24.62 -2.71
N THR A 126 14.46 -24.92 -3.95
CA THR A 126 15.29 -24.76 -5.16
C THR A 126 14.79 -23.63 -6.07
N SER A 127 13.79 -22.85 -5.64
CA SER A 127 13.31 -21.68 -6.36
C SER A 127 14.40 -20.59 -6.42
N PRO A 128 14.62 -19.95 -7.59
CA PRO A 128 15.41 -18.72 -7.70
C PRO A 128 14.63 -17.47 -7.30
N GLU A 129 13.42 -17.60 -6.78
CA GLU A 129 12.63 -16.46 -6.35
C GLU A 129 13.34 -15.69 -5.22
N ASP A 130 13.60 -14.41 -5.49
CA ASP A 130 14.20 -13.48 -4.53
C ASP A 130 13.24 -13.15 -3.39
N ASN A 131 13.78 -12.52 -2.35
CA ASN A 131 12.95 -11.95 -1.29
C ASN A 131 11.99 -10.89 -1.87
N LEU A 132 10.70 -11.27 -1.97
CA LEU A 132 9.63 -10.41 -2.48
C LEU A 132 9.33 -9.22 -1.55
N GLU A 133 9.87 -9.16 -0.34
CA GLU A 133 9.76 -7.96 0.51
C GLU A 133 10.32 -6.72 -0.19
N SER A 134 11.34 -6.90 -1.05
CA SER A 134 11.96 -5.79 -1.78
C SER A 134 11.03 -5.07 -2.77
N ILE A 135 9.93 -5.72 -3.22
CA ILE A 135 8.96 -5.12 -4.15
C ILE A 135 7.75 -4.50 -3.44
N ASP A 136 7.68 -4.55 -2.10
CA ASP A 136 6.55 -4.03 -1.35
C ASP A 136 6.31 -2.53 -1.56
N PRO A 137 7.34 -1.65 -1.60
CA PRO A 137 7.12 -0.24 -1.91
C PRO A 137 6.53 -0.03 -3.30
N ALA A 138 7.00 -0.78 -4.31
CA ALA A 138 6.43 -0.78 -5.65
C ALA A 138 4.97 -1.26 -5.69
N LEU A 139 4.63 -2.31 -4.95
CA LEU A 139 3.25 -2.81 -4.82
C LEU A 139 2.33 -1.74 -4.24
N ILE A 140 2.72 -1.10 -3.13
CA ILE A 140 1.93 -0.07 -2.48
C ILE A 140 1.80 1.17 -3.35
N ALA A 141 2.87 1.58 -4.03
CA ALA A 141 2.84 2.70 -4.96
C ALA A 141 1.91 2.42 -6.15
N PHE A 142 1.94 1.21 -6.71
CA PHE A 142 1.05 0.79 -7.78
C PHE A 142 -0.41 0.86 -7.35
N VAL A 143 -0.74 0.24 -6.21
CA VAL A 143 -2.11 0.21 -5.68
C VAL A 143 -2.63 1.62 -5.38
N GLY A 144 -1.78 2.48 -4.79
CA GLY A 144 -2.13 3.87 -4.51
C GLY A 144 -2.46 4.70 -5.76
N ARG A 145 -1.97 4.31 -6.94
CA ARG A 145 -2.25 4.96 -8.22
C ARG A 145 -3.52 4.48 -8.90
N ILE A 146 -4.01 3.27 -8.59
CA ILE A 146 -5.18 2.68 -9.26
C ILE A 146 -6.38 3.64 -9.34
N PRO A 147 -6.80 4.35 -8.27
CA PRO A 147 -7.97 5.23 -8.33
C PRO A 147 -7.85 6.34 -9.39
N GLN A 148 -6.63 6.79 -9.70
CA GLN A 148 -6.39 7.84 -10.70
C GLN A 148 -6.55 7.34 -12.13
N TYR A 149 -6.29 6.04 -12.37
CA TYR A 149 -6.31 5.41 -13.69
C TYR A 149 -7.52 4.49 -13.91
N TYR A 150 -8.40 4.38 -12.93
CA TYR A 150 -9.59 3.55 -13.02
C TYR A 150 -10.66 4.21 -13.91
N GLN A 151 -11.10 3.48 -14.94
CA GLN A 151 -12.09 3.93 -15.93
C GLN A 151 -13.31 3.00 -15.98
N GLY A 152 -13.43 2.05 -15.05
CA GLY A 152 -14.52 1.06 -15.06
C GLY A 152 -14.43 0.06 -16.21
N GLN A 153 -13.24 -0.18 -16.77
CA GLN A 153 -13.10 -1.16 -17.85
C GLN A 153 -13.22 -2.60 -17.32
N GLY A 154 -13.71 -3.52 -18.16
CA GLY A 154 -13.89 -4.94 -17.77
C GLY A 154 -12.61 -5.60 -17.23
N ARG A 155 -11.45 -5.31 -17.84
CA ARG A 155 -10.15 -5.82 -17.36
C ARG A 155 -9.80 -5.29 -15.97
N GLN A 156 -10.06 -4.00 -15.72
CA GLN A 156 -9.76 -3.33 -14.45
C GLN A 156 -10.65 -3.90 -13.34
N ARG A 157 -11.95 -4.06 -13.61
CA ARG A 157 -12.89 -4.73 -12.71
C ARG A 157 -12.39 -6.14 -12.39
N SER A 158 -12.04 -6.92 -13.40
CA SER A 158 -11.57 -8.30 -13.22
C SER A 158 -10.29 -8.39 -12.38
N ALA A 159 -9.31 -7.53 -12.65
CA ALA A 159 -8.05 -7.48 -11.91
C ALA A 159 -8.26 -7.16 -10.42
N ILE A 160 -9.05 -6.11 -10.11
CA ILE A 160 -9.31 -5.73 -8.72
C ILE A 160 -10.18 -6.78 -8.02
N THR A 161 -11.19 -7.34 -8.69
CA THR A 161 -12.01 -8.43 -8.12
C THR A 161 -11.16 -9.64 -7.76
N GLU A 162 -10.20 -10.02 -8.61
CA GLU A 162 -9.30 -11.14 -8.31
C GLU A 162 -8.34 -10.81 -7.16
N GLY A 163 -7.78 -9.60 -7.13
CA GLY A 163 -7.00 -9.11 -6.01
C GLY A 163 -7.79 -9.16 -4.70
N PHE A 164 -9.03 -8.68 -4.69
CA PHE A 164 -9.95 -8.77 -3.55
C PHE A 164 -10.20 -10.21 -3.12
N ARG A 165 -10.46 -11.10 -4.09
CA ARG A 165 -10.71 -12.52 -3.83
C ARG A 165 -9.56 -13.16 -3.07
N LEU A 166 -8.34 -12.99 -3.57
CA LEU A 166 -7.12 -13.54 -2.96
C LEU A 166 -6.81 -12.88 -1.61
N TRP A 167 -6.96 -11.55 -1.53
CA TRP A 167 -6.74 -10.79 -0.30
C TRP A 167 -7.61 -11.28 0.85
N HIS A 168 -8.87 -11.61 0.54
CA HIS A 168 -9.83 -12.15 1.51
C HIS A 168 -9.85 -13.67 1.60
N LYS A 169 -8.91 -14.37 0.94
CA LYS A 169 -8.80 -15.84 0.90
C LYS A 169 -10.09 -16.55 0.48
N LEU A 170 -10.79 -15.96 -0.50
CA LEU A 170 -12.02 -16.52 -1.05
C LEU A 170 -11.71 -17.50 -2.17
N ASP A 171 -12.41 -18.62 -2.22
CA ASP A 171 -12.16 -19.70 -3.20
C ASP A 171 -12.70 -19.43 -4.60
N SER A 172 -13.58 -18.44 -4.76
CA SER A 172 -14.30 -18.20 -6.01
C SER A 172 -14.65 -16.74 -6.23
N ARG A 173 -14.74 -16.35 -7.50
CA ARG A 173 -15.19 -15.02 -7.91
C ARG A 173 -16.61 -14.72 -7.42
N ALA A 174 -17.48 -15.74 -7.41
CA ALA A 174 -18.84 -15.60 -6.90
C ALA A 174 -18.87 -15.17 -5.42
N LYS A 175 -18.03 -15.77 -4.56
CA LYS A 175 -17.90 -15.34 -3.16
C LYS A 175 -17.32 -13.94 -3.02
N ALA A 176 -16.40 -13.53 -3.90
CA ALA A 176 -15.89 -12.16 -3.90
C ALA A 176 -16.99 -11.13 -4.19
N LEU A 177 -17.80 -11.37 -5.23
CA LEU A 177 -18.93 -10.52 -5.58
C LEU A 177 -19.99 -10.50 -4.47
N SER A 178 -20.34 -11.66 -3.91
CA SER A 178 -21.28 -11.75 -2.79
C SER A 178 -20.80 -10.96 -1.56
N ARG A 179 -19.49 -11.00 -1.25
CA ARG A 179 -18.90 -10.23 -0.15
C ARG A 179 -18.93 -8.72 -0.39
N MET A 180 -18.96 -8.27 -1.65
CA MET A 180 -19.19 -6.88 -2.05
C MET A 180 -20.70 -6.51 -2.13
N GLY A 181 -21.59 -7.40 -1.67
CA GLY A 181 -23.03 -7.17 -1.69
C GLY A 181 -23.69 -7.31 -3.06
N ILE A 182 -23.04 -8.01 -4.00
CA ILE A 182 -23.58 -8.33 -5.33
C ILE A 182 -24.16 -9.75 -5.30
N SER A 183 -25.47 -9.88 -5.45
CA SER A 183 -26.17 -11.18 -5.42
C SER A 183 -26.23 -11.86 -6.80
N TYR A 184 -26.42 -13.18 -6.79
CA TYR A 184 -26.65 -13.95 -8.02
C TYR A 184 -27.91 -13.48 -8.76
N GLU A 185 -28.97 -13.10 -8.04
CA GLU A 185 -30.21 -12.61 -8.64
C GLU A 185 -30.01 -11.27 -9.35
N GLN A 186 -29.23 -10.35 -8.77
CA GLN A 186 -28.85 -9.10 -9.42
C GLN A 186 -28.05 -9.33 -10.70
N LEU A 187 -27.12 -10.30 -10.67
CA LEU A 187 -26.35 -10.71 -11.87
C LEU A 187 -27.27 -11.28 -12.94
N LYS A 188 -28.24 -12.15 -12.57
CA LYS A 188 -29.20 -12.73 -13.51
C LYS A 188 -30.13 -11.66 -14.10
N ALA A 189 -30.62 -10.73 -13.29
CA ALA A 189 -31.47 -9.63 -13.76
C ALA A 189 -30.72 -8.66 -14.71
N SER A 190 -29.42 -8.46 -14.49
CA SER A 190 -28.59 -7.59 -15.34
C SER A 190 -28.39 -8.07 -16.79
N THR A 191 -28.70 -9.34 -17.10
CA THR A 191 -28.62 -9.86 -18.47
C THR A 191 -29.84 -9.46 -19.31
N GLN A 192 -30.95 -9.13 -18.66
CA GLN A 192 -32.23 -8.80 -19.30
C GLN A 192 -32.54 -7.31 -19.23
N ASP A 193 -32.04 -6.60 -18.21
CA ASP A 193 -32.33 -5.19 -17.97
C ASP A 193 -31.05 -4.32 -17.98
N GLN A 194 -31.02 -3.36 -18.90
CA GLN A 194 -29.88 -2.45 -19.09
C GLN A 194 -29.69 -1.46 -17.93
N GLN A 195 -30.77 -1.02 -17.27
CA GLN A 195 -30.71 -0.14 -16.11
C GLN A 195 -30.16 -0.90 -14.89
N VAL A 196 -30.58 -2.15 -14.68
CA VAL A 196 -30.04 -3.02 -13.63
C VAL A 196 -28.56 -3.29 -13.86
N LYS A 197 -28.15 -3.52 -15.11
CA LYS A 197 -26.74 -3.69 -15.50
C LYS A 197 -25.89 -2.46 -15.17
N LEU A 198 -26.38 -1.26 -15.46
CA LEU A 198 -25.68 0.00 -15.14
C LEU A 198 -25.57 0.22 -13.64
N ASN A 199 -26.65 0.01 -12.88
CA ASN A 199 -26.65 0.14 -11.42
C ASN A 199 -25.67 -0.85 -10.77
N LEU A 200 -25.64 -2.08 -11.25
CA LEU A 200 -24.73 -3.11 -10.79
C LEU A 200 -23.26 -2.75 -11.06
N ALA A 201 -22.97 -2.25 -12.27
CA ALA A 201 -21.63 -1.80 -12.62
C ALA A 201 -21.15 -0.65 -11.71
N ASN A 202 -22.03 0.33 -11.44
CA ASN A 202 -21.74 1.45 -10.54
C ASN A 202 -21.53 0.99 -9.08
N GLN A 203 -22.32 0.02 -8.61
CA GLN A 203 -22.12 -0.58 -7.28
C GLN A 203 -20.75 -1.28 -7.21
N LEU A 204 -20.45 -2.14 -8.19
CA LEU A 204 -19.17 -2.83 -8.24
C LEU A 204 -17.99 -1.85 -8.28
N ASP A 205 -18.06 -0.82 -9.11
CA ASP A 205 -16.99 0.19 -9.23
C ASP A 205 -16.72 0.91 -7.90
N ARG A 206 -17.78 1.25 -7.15
CA ARG A 206 -17.65 1.85 -5.81
C ARG A 206 -16.95 0.90 -4.85
N GLU A 207 -17.37 -0.36 -4.78
CA GLU A 207 -16.78 -1.34 -3.86
C GLU A 207 -15.32 -1.66 -4.19
N LEU A 208 -14.99 -1.78 -5.48
CA LEU A 208 -13.61 -2.00 -5.93
C LEU A 208 -12.70 -0.82 -5.59
N LEU A 209 -13.17 0.42 -5.81
CA LEU A 209 -12.41 1.62 -5.44
C LEU A 209 -12.27 1.77 -3.92
N ASN A 210 -13.31 1.42 -3.15
CA ASN A 210 -13.24 1.42 -1.69
C ASN A 210 -12.21 0.42 -1.17
N PHE A 211 -12.21 -0.80 -1.72
CA PHE A 211 -11.19 -1.80 -1.40
C PHE A 211 -9.78 -1.27 -1.68
N VAL A 212 -9.54 -0.78 -2.89
CA VAL A 212 -8.21 -0.31 -3.31
C VAL A 212 -7.70 0.85 -2.45
N ARG A 213 -8.56 1.82 -2.12
CA ARG A 213 -8.19 2.97 -1.27
C ARG A 213 -7.75 2.53 0.13
N ASN A 214 -8.24 1.40 0.62
CA ASN A 214 -7.94 0.90 1.96
C ASN A 214 -6.76 -0.10 2.00
N LEU A 215 -6.26 -0.56 0.85
CA LEU A 215 -5.21 -1.57 0.77
C LEU A 215 -3.92 -1.10 1.46
N SER A 216 -3.44 0.11 1.16
CA SER A 216 -2.20 0.66 1.74
C SER A 216 -2.25 0.76 3.26
N GLY A 217 -3.42 1.00 3.85
CA GLY A 217 -3.61 1.07 5.30
C GLY A 217 -3.80 -0.28 5.99
N THR A 218 -4.05 -1.35 5.24
CA THR A 218 -4.36 -2.69 5.78
C THR A 218 -3.33 -3.76 5.39
N TYR A 219 -2.36 -3.39 4.56
CA TYR A 219 -1.23 -4.24 4.21
C TYR A 219 -0.31 -4.47 5.41
N LYS A 220 0.04 -5.74 5.64
CA LYS A 220 0.87 -6.20 6.77
C LYS A 220 2.01 -7.10 6.30
N GLU A 221 2.39 -7.01 5.02
CA GLU A 221 3.53 -7.76 4.45
C GLU A 221 3.37 -9.29 4.52
N LEU A 222 2.14 -9.78 4.71
CA LEU A 222 1.84 -11.21 4.74
C LEU A 222 1.89 -11.80 3.32
N ASP A 223 2.43 -13.01 3.17
CA ASP A 223 2.61 -13.65 1.86
C ASP A 223 1.35 -13.66 1.00
N TYR A 224 0.21 -14.05 1.57
CA TYR A 224 -1.05 -14.09 0.82
C TYR A 224 -1.52 -12.69 0.38
N GLN A 225 -1.19 -11.63 1.14
CA GLN A 225 -1.49 -10.25 0.75
C GLN A 225 -0.59 -9.85 -0.41
N ARG A 226 0.70 -10.15 -0.32
CA ARG A 226 1.67 -9.89 -1.39
C ARG A 226 1.27 -10.60 -2.69
N GLU A 227 0.92 -11.89 -2.62
CA GLU A 227 0.43 -12.66 -3.76
C GLU A 227 -0.86 -12.10 -4.37
N ALA A 228 -1.80 -11.65 -3.52
CA ALA A 228 -3.01 -11.00 -3.99
C ALA A 228 -2.70 -9.72 -4.80
N LEU A 229 -1.75 -8.92 -4.34
CA LEU A 229 -1.34 -7.70 -5.03
C LEU A 229 -0.52 -7.99 -6.29
N ILE A 230 0.39 -8.97 -6.27
CA ILE A 230 1.11 -9.42 -7.47
C ILE A 230 0.13 -9.90 -8.54
N ARG A 231 -0.89 -10.69 -8.16
CA ARG A 231 -1.93 -11.15 -9.10
C ARG A 231 -2.77 -9.98 -9.64
N LEU A 232 -3.09 -9.01 -8.79
CA LEU A 232 -3.78 -7.79 -9.21
C LEU A 232 -2.95 -7.05 -10.28
N VAL A 233 -1.66 -6.81 -10.02
CA VAL A 233 -0.73 -6.15 -10.95
C VAL A 233 -0.65 -6.93 -12.27
N GLN A 234 -0.50 -8.26 -12.17
CA GLN A 234 -0.44 -9.14 -13.33
C GLN A 234 -1.64 -8.92 -14.25
N LEU A 235 -2.86 -9.02 -13.70
CA LEU A 235 -4.09 -8.88 -14.48
C LEU A 235 -4.31 -7.44 -14.96
N TRP A 236 -3.97 -6.45 -14.14
CA TRP A 236 -4.13 -5.04 -14.49
C TRP A 236 -3.24 -4.62 -15.65
N ARG A 237 -1.99 -5.09 -15.66
CA ARG A 237 -1.01 -4.86 -16.73
C ARG A 237 -1.16 -5.82 -17.91
N GLY A 238 -2.02 -6.84 -17.81
CA GLY A 238 -2.20 -7.86 -18.85
C GLY A 238 -0.98 -8.76 -19.03
N LEU A 239 -0.23 -9.01 -17.96
CA LEU A 239 1.00 -9.79 -18.00
C LEU A 239 0.69 -11.30 -18.02
N PRO A 240 1.24 -12.06 -18.99
CA PRO A 240 0.99 -13.48 -19.12
C PRO A 240 1.29 -14.30 -17.85
N THR A 241 2.39 -14.01 -17.16
CA THR A 241 2.84 -14.81 -16.01
C THR A 241 3.02 -14.00 -14.73
N ARG A 242 2.97 -14.70 -13.59
CA ARG A 242 3.30 -14.13 -12.27
C ARG A 242 4.72 -13.57 -12.26
N ASN A 243 5.67 -14.28 -12.86
CA ASN A 243 7.07 -13.86 -12.89
C ASN A 243 7.23 -12.54 -13.67
N GLN A 244 6.55 -12.37 -14.80
CA GLN A 244 6.54 -11.09 -15.51
C GLN A 244 5.94 -9.95 -14.68
N ALA A 245 4.96 -10.22 -13.82
CA ALA A 245 4.43 -9.24 -12.88
C ALA A 245 5.46 -8.84 -11.81
N VAL A 246 6.15 -9.81 -11.21
CA VAL A 246 7.24 -9.55 -10.26
C VAL A 246 8.37 -8.75 -10.92
N GLN A 247 8.80 -9.14 -12.13
CA GLN A 247 9.81 -8.38 -12.89
C GLN A 247 9.37 -6.95 -13.17
N SER A 248 8.12 -6.76 -13.58
CA SER A 248 7.56 -5.43 -13.80
C SER A 248 7.54 -4.57 -12.53
N LEU A 249 7.37 -5.17 -11.35
CA LEU A 249 7.43 -4.50 -10.05
C LEU A 249 8.87 -4.20 -9.59
N ILE A 250 9.83 -5.07 -9.92
CA ILE A 250 11.26 -4.78 -9.69
C ILE A 250 11.68 -3.54 -10.48
N GLU A 251 11.22 -3.40 -11.73
CA GLU A 251 11.48 -2.19 -12.52
C GLU A 251 10.78 -0.95 -11.95
N ASP A 252 9.59 -1.09 -11.37
CA ASP A 252 8.96 0.01 -10.62
C ASP A 252 9.79 0.39 -9.40
N GLN A 253 10.32 -0.59 -8.65
CA GLN A 253 11.15 -0.35 -7.48
C GLN A 253 12.43 0.39 -7.85
N LYS A 254 13.12 -0.02 -8.92
CA LYS A 254 14.30 0.69 -9.44
C LYS A 254 14.00 2.14 -9.81
N ARG A 255 12.83 2.41 -10.42
CA ARG A 255 12.38 3.78 -10.71
C ARG A 255 12.13 4.57 -9.43
N LEU A 256 11.45 3.97 -8.45
CA LEU A 256 11.18 4.60 -7.16
C LEU A 256 12.47 4.98 -6.43
N ASP A 257 13.48 4.12 -6.43
CA ASP A 257 14.77 4.37 -5.77
C ASP A 257 15.53 5.55 -6.38
N LYS A 258 15.34 5.80 -7.68
CA LYS A 258 15.98 6.90 -8.42
C LYS A 258 15.12 8.17 -8.51
N ALA A 259 13.84 8.09 -8.19
CA ALA A 259 12.89 9.18 -8.39
C ALA A 259 13.19 10.37 -7.47
N ARG A 260 13.19 11.58 -8.04
CA ARG A 260 13.15 12.81 -7.25
C ARG A 260 11.80 12.91 -6.54
N ARG A 261 11.77 13.48 -5.34
CA ARG A 261 10.57 13.52 -4.46
C ARG A 261 9.29 14.02 -5.14
N ASP A 262 9.40 14.96 -6.08
CA ASP A 262 8.25 15.56 -6.76
C ASP A 262 7.99 14.99 -8.17
N ALA A 263 8.74 13.97 -8.60
CA ALA A 263 8.56 13.35 -9.91
C ALA A 263 7.31 12.47 -9.95
N GLN A 264 6.72 12.31 -11.14
CA GLN A 264 5.58 11.40 -11.36
C GLN A 264 5.92 9.93 -11.00
N GLU A 265 7.20 9.56 -11.07
CA GLU A 265 7.69 8.24 -10.72
C GLU A 265 7.81 8.01 -9.21
N ALA A 266 7.80 9.08 -8.40
CA ALA A 266 7.88 8.97 -6.94
C ALA A 266 6.65 8.27 -6.34
N ALA A 267 6.81 7.70 -5.14
CA ALA A 267 5.70 7.08 -4.44
C ALA A 267 4.55 8.07 -4.25
N PRO A 268 3.28 7.68 -4.53
CA PRO A 268 2.14 8.56 -4.28
C PRO A 268 2.11 8.94 -2.81
N LYS A 269 1.72 10.20 -2.52
CA LYS A 269 1.59 10.68 -1.14
C LYS A 269 0.64 9.73 -0.37
N PRO A 270 1.02 9.27 0.83
CA PRO A 270 0.15 8.41 1.64
C PRO A 270 -1.20 9.08 1.84
N VAL A 271 -2.27 8.38 1.50
CA VAL A 271 -3.63 8.83 1.80
C VAL A 271 -3.90 8.51 3.27
N PRO A 272 -4.43 9.45 4.08
CA PRO A 272 -4.80 9.17 5.46
C PRO A 272 -5.74 7.97 5.49
N VAL A 273 -5.40 6.95 6.28
CA VAL A 273 -6.29 5.81 6.51
C VAL A 273 -7.54 6.37 7.20
N VAL A 274 -8.68 6.38 6.50
CA VAL A 274 -9.96 6.58 7.17
C VAL A 274 -10.16 5.31 8.01
N PRO A 275 -10.17 5.38 9.35
CA PRO A 275 -10.31 4.19 10.17
C PRO A 275 -11.61 3.48 9.77
N VAL A 276 -11.47 2.25 9.25
CA VAL A 276 -12.59 1.37 8.92
C VAL A 276 -13.32 1.09 10.24
N VAL A 277 -14.47 1.71 10.42
CA VAL A 277 -15.32 1.50 11.58
C VAL A 277 -15.93 0.11 11.43
N THR A 278 -15.39 -0.84 12.18
CA THR A 278 -15.82 -2.25 12.19
C THR A 278 -17.21 -2.45 12.82
N SER A 279 -17.78 -1.41 13.44
CA SER A 279 -19.14 -1.40 13.96
C SER A 279 -20.08 -0.63 13.03
N ARG A 280 -21.18 -1.26 12.60
CA ARG A 280 -22.23 -0.55 11.86
C ARG A 280 -22.71 0.66 12.68
N ARG A 281 -22.78 1.83 12.04
CA ARG A 281 -23.31 3.07 12.65
C ARG A 281 -24.74 2.80 13.17
N PRO A 282 -25.05 3.10 14.44
CA PRO A 282 -26.40 2.94 14.96
C PRO A 282 -27.37 3.91 14.28
N GLN A 283 -28.65 3.54 14.20
CA GLN A 283 -29.68 4.43 13.66
C GLN A 283 -29.80 5.74 14.45
N ARG A 284 -29.53 5.71 15.76
CA ARG A 284 -29.52 6.87 16.64
C ARG A 284 -28.32 6.84 17.58
N TRP A 285 -27.65 7.99 17.70
CA TRP A 285 -26.61 8.18 18.70
C TRP A 285 -27.21 8.48 20.07
N THR A 286 -26.60 7.89 21.10
CA THR A 286 -26.87 8.13 22.51
C THR A 286 -25.54 8.27 23.24
N PRO A 287 -25.50 8.87 24.44
CA PRO A 287 -24.26 8.95 25.22
C PRO A 287 -23.57 7.58 25.46
N ARG A 288 -24.31 6.47 25.35
CA ARG A 288 -23.83 5.11 25.66
C ARG A 288 -23.37 4.31 24.43
N ASN A 289 -23.59 4.78 23.22
CA ASN A 289 -23.28 4.02 21.99
C ASN A 289 -22.35 4.75 21.01
N ILE A 290 -21.71 5.84 21.45
CA ILE A 290 -20.80 6.62 20.63
C ILE A 290 -19.61 5.75 20.20
N GLN A 291 -19.36 5.72 18.90
CA GLN A 291 -18.22 5.05 18.28
C GLN A 291 -17.27 6.14 17.78
N LEU A 292 -16.10 6.28 18.40
CA LEU A 292 -15.19 7.41 18.16
C LEU A 292 -14.86 7.62 16.69
N TRP A 293 -14.59 6.55 15.96
CA TRP A 293 -14.17 6.64 14.56
C TRP A 293 -15.34 6.73 13.56
N ALA A 294 -16.58 6.60 14.04
CA ALA A 294 -17.76 6.72 13.19
C ALA A 294 -18.06 8.16 12.81
N ALA A 295 -18.48 8.32 11.55
CA ALA A 295 -19.08 9.56 11.09
C ALA A 295 -20.34 9.87 11.91
N ILE A 296 -20.44 11.12 12.38
CA ILE A 296 -21.58 11.59 13.19
C ILE A 296 -22.87 11.51 12.35
N ILE A 297 -22.78 11.89 11.08
CA ILE A 297 -23.87 11.85 10.10
C ILE A 297 -23.58 10.81 9.01
N GLU A 298 -24.62 10.41 8.29
CA GLU A 298 -24.48 9.51 7.13
C GLU A 298 -23.69 10.21 6.02
N ASP A 299 -22.75 9.49 5.40
CA ASP A 299 -21.80 10.01 4.40
C ASP A 299 -21.04 11.28 4.84
N GLY A 300 -20.95 11.49 6.17
CA GLY A 300 -20.27 12.62 6.78
C GLY A 300 -18.77 12.43 6.91
N ASN A 301 -18.05 13.55 6.94
CA ASN A 301 -16.60 13.59 7.10
C ASN A 301 -16.16 13.91 8.54
N PHE A 302 -17.10 14.27 9.43
CA PHE A 302 -16.83 14.54 10.83
C PHE A 302 -17.09 13.33 11.70
N THR A 303 -16.16 13.02 12.58
CA THR A 303 -16.17 11.85 13.46
C THR A 303 -16.46 12.21 14.91
N TRP A 304 -16.92 11.22 15.69
CA TRP A 304 -17.07 11.40 17.13
C TRP A 304 -15.76 11.67 17.85
N ALA A 305 -14.64 11.17 17.34
CA ALA A 305 -13.30 11.44 17.86
C ALA A 305 -12.98 12.93 17.80
N GLU A 306 -13.33 13.61 16.70
CA GLU A 306 -13.17 15.07 16.60
C GLU A 306 -14.11 15.80 17.57
N ALA A 307 -15.38 15.41 17.61
CA ALA A 307 -16.37 16.06 18.48
C ALA A 307 -16.07 15.94 19.97
N THR A 308 -15.45 14.82 20.38
CA THR A 308 -15.21 14.46 21.79
C THR A 308 -13.74 14.55 22.19
N ARG A 309 -12.86 15.13 21.35
CA ARG A 309 -11.42 15.20 21.59
C ARG A 309 -10.83 13.81 21.94
N GLY A 310 -11.00 12.86 21.02
CA GLY A 310 -10.55 11.48 21.15
C GLY A 310 -11.23 10.71 22.28
N GLY A 311 -12.47 11.07 22.65
CA GLY A 311 -13.21 10.44 23.74
C GLY A 311 -12.96 11.04 25.13
N THR A 312 -12.08 12.03 25.26
CA THR A 312 -11.82 12.70 26.57
C THR A 312 -12.94 13.66 26.99
N ARG A 313 -13.82 14.04 26.06
CA ARG A 313 -14.92 14.98 26.26
C ARG A 313 -16.22 14.33 25.79
N MET A 314 -16.66 13.30 26.52
CA MET A 314 -17.91 12.60 26.20
C MET A 314 -19.12 13.49 26.51
N PRO A 315 -20.14 13.53 25.63
CA PRO A 315 -21.36 14.28 25.89
C PRO A 315 -22.12 13.65 27.07
N PRO A 316 -22.54 14.44 28.08
CA PRO A 316 -23.10 13.92 29.32
C PRO A 316 -24.56 13.48 29.18
N ASN A 317 -25.26 13.96 28.17
CA ASN A 317 -26.68 13.75 27.98
C ASN A 317 -27.08 13.76 26.50
N GLN A 318 -28.33 13.37 26.23
CA GLN A 318 -28.86 13.28 24.88
C GLN A 318 -28.94 14.65 24.18
N ASP A 319 -29.24 15.73 24.92
CA ASP A 319 -29.31 17.08 24.34
C ASP A 319 -27.99 17.52 23.71
N THR A 320 -26.87 17.19 24.37
CA THR A 320 -25.53 17.45 23.85
C THR A 320 -25.22 16.57 22.64
N VAL A 321 -25.64 15.30 22.65
CA VAL A 321 -25.50 14.40 21.48
C VAL A 321 -26.26 14.96 20.28
N ASP A 322 -27.52 15.36 20.49
CA ASP A 322 -28.37 15.91 19.43
C ASP A 322 -27.81 17.26 18.94
N ALA A 323 -27.23 18.07 19.83
CA ALA A 323 -26.50 19.30 19.49
C ALA A 323 -25.30 19.06 18.58
N ILE A 324 -24.46 18.07 18.90
CA ILE A 324 -23.32 17.65 18.09
C ILE A 324 -23.80 17.19 16.71
N VAL A 325 -24.86 16.37 16.64
CA VAL A 325 -25.43 15.91 15.37
C VAL A 325 -25.97 17.09 14.52
N ARG A 326 -26.62 18.08 15.15
CA ARG A 326 -27.12 19.28 14.45
C ARG A 326 -25.99 20.09 13.82
N ILE A 327 -24.95 20.43 14.57
CA ILE A 327 -23.83 21.20 14.02
C ILE A 327 -23.05 20.38 12.99
N ALA A 328 -22.92 19.05 13.14
CA ALA A 328 -22.28 18.20 12.14
C ALA A 328 -22.98 18.26 10.77
N LYS A 329 -24.33 18.22 10.75
CA LYS A 329 -25.12 18.37 9.51
C LYS A 329 -24.90 19.72 8.83
N LEU A 330 -24.82 20.80 9.61
CA LEU A 330 -24.59 22.16 9.11
C LEU A 330 -23.15 22.32 8.61
N ALA A 331 -22.18 21.89 9.40
CA ALA A 331 -20.76 21.97 9.08
C ALA A 331 -20.40 21.13 7.85
N GLN A 332 -21.06 19.99 7.61
CA GLN A 332 -20.84 19.21 6.39
C GLN A 332 -21.18 20.02 5.14
N ARG A 333 -22.31 20.72 5.13
CA ARG A 333 -22.68 21.63 4.02
C ARG A 333 -21.65 22.74 3.83
N ALA A 334 -21.07 23.26 4.91
CA ALA A 334 -20.01 24.26 4.83
C ALA A 334 -18.73 23.67 4.25
N ARG A 335 -18.32 22.49 4.71
CA ARG A 335 -17.17 21.76 4.19
C ARG A 335 -17.30 21.47 2.70
N ASP A 336 -18.46 20.99 2.26
CA ASP A 336 -18.73 20.68 0.85
C ASP A 336 -18.65 21.92 -0.03
N ARG A 337 -19.16 23.07 0.45
CA ARG A 337 -19.11 24.35 -0.29
C ARG A 337 -17.71 24.95 -0.35
N ILE A 338 -16.93 24.81 0.72
CA ILE A 338 -15.52 25.27 0.75
C ILE A 338 -14.64 24.35 -0.11
N GLY A 339 -15.04 23.08 -0.30
CA GLY A 339 -14.30 22.12 -1.10
C GLY A 339 -12.97 21.70 -0.47
N ARG A 340 -12.79 21.90 0.83
CA ARG A 340 -11.58 21.52 1.58
C ARG A 340 -11.91 20.86 2.91
N PRO A 341 -11.02 19.97 3.43
CA PRO A 341 -11.16 19.41 4.76
C PRO A 341 -11.17 20.50 5.86
N PHE A 342 -12.04 20.30 6.85
CA PHE A 342 -12.07 21.12 8.06
C PHE A 342 -11.26 20.38 9.13
N ILE A 343 -10.20 21.00 9.63
CA ILE A 343 -9.38 20.46 10.71
C ILE A 343 -9.96 20.99 12.02
N ILE A 344 -10.66 20.13 12.74
CA ILE A 344 -11.33 20.49 14.00
C ILE A 344 -10.30 20.67 15.11
N THR A 345 -10.26 21.87 15.69
CA THR A 345 -9.40 22.18 16.84
C THR A 345 -10.16 22.03 18.17
N SER A 346 -11.45 22.37 18.16
CA SER A 346 -12.32 22.29 19.33
C SER A 346 -13.77 22.08 18.90
N TRP A 347 -14.52 21.30 19.69
CA TRP A 347 -15.95 21.04 19.49
C TRP A 347 -16.63 21.02 20.85
N TYR A 348 -17.07 19.86 21.37
CA TYR A 348 -17.69 19.83 22.70
C TYR A 348 -16.66 20.15 23.79
N ARG A 349 -17.02 21.08 24.68
CA ARG A 349 -16.21 21.43 25.86
C ARG A 349 -17.06 21.27 27.12
N PRO A 350 -16.74 20.29 27.99
CA PRO A 350 -17.36 20.19 29.31
C PRO A 350 -17.21 21.53 30.06
N PRO A 351 -18.17 21.91 30.93
CA PRO A 351 -18.16 23.21 31.61
C PRO A 351 -16.84 23.53 32.32
N HIS A 352 -16.21 22.54 32.96
CA HIS A 352 -14.93 22.70 33.65
C HIS A 352 -13.78 23.00 32.67
N ILE A 353 -13.72 22.32 31.53
CA ILE A 353 -12.74 22.60 30.47
C ILE A 353 -12.97 23.99 29.87
N ASN A 354 -14.22 24.37 29.60
CA ASN A 354 -14.54 25.69 29.05
C ASN A 354 -14.06 26.81 30.00
N ARG A 355 -14.24 26.67 31.32
CA ARG A 355 -13.71 27.63 32.30
C ARG A 355 -12.17 27.68 32.29
N ALA A 356 -11.51 26.52 32.27
CA ALA A 356 -10.06 26.44 32.30
C ALA A 356 -9.39 27.13 31.10
N VAL A 357 -10.04 27.15 29.94
CA VAL A 357 -9.55 27.83 28.73
C VAL A 357 -10.03 29.28 28.59
N GLY A 358 -10.67 29.85 29.62
CA GLY A 358 -11.19 31.22 29.59
C GLY A 358 -12.39 31.40 28.65
N GLY A 359 -13.14 30.34 28.36
CA GLY A 359 -14.31 30.39 27.48
C GLY A 359 -15.48 31.15 28.11
N ALA A 360 -16.30 31.77 27.27
CA ALA A 360 -17.50 32.49 27.70
C ALA A 360 -18.47 31.60 28.51
N ARG A 361 -19.18 32.20 29.48
CA ARG A 361 -20.11 31.49 30.38
C ARG A 361 -21.21 30.71 29.63
N TYR A 362 -21.74 31.29 28.55
CA TYR A 362 -22.79 30.70 27.71
C TYR A 362 -22.25 30.21 26.35
N SER A 363 -21.00 29.74 26.34
CA SER A 363 -20.30 29.22 25.16
C SER A 363 -21.08 28.07 24.52
N ARG A 364 -21.30 28.15 23.21
CA ARG A 364 -21.96 27.11 22.41
C ARG A 364 -21.19 25.78 22.38
N HIS A 365 -19.89 25.81 22.65
CA HIS A 365 -19.10 24.58 22.87
C HIS A 365 -19.58 23.77 24.09
N ILE A 366 -20.15 24.42 25.12
CA ILE A 366 -20.74 23.72 26.28
C ILE A 366 -22.04 23.03 25.90
N VAL A 367 -22.78 23.57 24.94
CA VAL A 367 -24.00 22.95 24.39
C VAL A 367 -23.66 21.78 23.47
N GLY A 368 -22.48 21.83 22.83
CA GLY A 368 -22.02 20.82 21.86
C GLY A 368 -22.33 21.16 20.41
N ASP A 369 -22.96 22.31 20.16
CA ASP A 369 -23.37 22.73 18.82
C ASP A 369 -22.42 23.76 18.18
N ALA A 370 -21.15 23.79 18.59
CA ALA A 370 -20.12 24.66 18.03
C ALA A 370 -18.83 23.93 17.69
N ILE A 371 -18.16 24.43 16.66
CA ILE A 371 -16.84 24.00 16.20
C ILE A 371 -15.91 25.19 16.01
N ASP A 372 -14.66 25.01 16.41
CA ASP A 372 -13.54 25.85 16.00
C ASP A 372 -12.65 25.02 15.07
N PHE A 373 -12.36 25.54 13.89
CA PHE A 373 -11.66 24.78 12.85
C PHE A 373 -10.73 25.66 12.03
N LEU A 374 -9.86 25.00 11.28
CA LEU A 374 -8.96 25.59 10.30
C LEU A 374 -9.04 24.82 8.98
N CYS A 375 -8.70 25.49 7.88
CA CYS A 375 -8.60 24.88 6.56
C CYS A 375 -7.22 25.18 5.99
N GLU A 376 -6.50 24.14 5.57
CA GLU A 376 -5.17 24.29 5.03
C GLU A 376 -5.19 25.20 3.79
N GLY A 377 -4.31 26.22 3.79
CA GLY A 377 -4.21 27.21 2.72
C GLY A 377 -5.34 28.25 2.68
N ILE A 378 -6.23 28.31 3.69
CA ILE A 378 -7.30 29.30 3.78
C ILE A 378 -7.25 30.00 5.14
N SER A 379 -7.18 31.34 5.13
CA SER A 379 -7.26 32.16 6.34
C SER A 379 -8.66 32.16 6.97
N GLY A 380 -8.75 32.45 8.25
CA GLY A 380 -10.01 32.63 8.97
C GLY A 380 -10.86 33.77 8.38
N ASN A 381 -10.23 34.80 7.80
CA ASN A 381 -10.93 35.85 7.07
C ASN A 381 -11.61 35.33 5.80
N GLN A 382 -10.89 34.55 4.99
CA GLN A 382 -11.45 33.95 3.78
C GLN A 382 -12.59 32.98 4.13
N LEU A 383 -12.40 32.11 5.14
CA LEU A 383 -13.46 31.23 5.63
C LEU A 383 -14.68 32.04 6.07
N TYR A 384 -14.48 33.08 6.88
CA TYR A 384 -15.55 33.94 7.34
C TYR A 384 -16.32 34.55 6.16
N TRP A 385 -15.65 35.20 5.22
CA TRP A 385 -16.32 35.83 4.06
C TRP A 385 -17.04 34.83 3.16
N SER A 386 -16.51 33.62 2.98
CA SER A 386 -17.17 32.58 2.19
C SER A 386 -18.42 31.99 2.88
N LEU A 387 -18.45 32.01 4.22
CA LEU A 387 -19.55 31.41 5.00
C LEU A 387 -20.59 32.43 5.47
N GLU A 388 -20.20 33.69 5.66
CA GLU A 388 -21.06 34.78 6.17
C GLU A 388 -22.42 34.86 5.47
N PRO A 389 -22.51 34.85 4.11
CA PRO A 389 -23.76 35.16 3.41
C PRO A 389 -24.89 34.16 3.68
N TRP A 390 -24.55 32.91 4.02
CA TRP A 390 -25.51 31.81 4.06
C TRP A 390 -25.49 31.02 5.37
N TRP A 391 -24.49 31.21 6.23
CA TRP A 391 -24.42 30.47 7.49
C TRP A 391 -25.55 30.89 8.44
N PRO A 392 -26.44 29.97 8.86
CA PRO A 392 -27.66 30.32 9.59
C PRO A 392 -27.43 30.60 11.09
N GLY A 393 -26.37 30.05 11.68
CA GLY A 393 -26.06 30.20 13.11
C GLY A 393 -24.99 31.23 13.40
N GLY A 394 -24.22 31.02 14.46
CA GLY A 394 -23.09 31.89 14.82
C GLY A 394 -21.86 31.62 13.95
N LEU A 395 -21.18 32.69 13.55
CA LEU A 395 -19.95 32.67 12.76
C LEU A 395 -18.98 33.68 13.34
N GLY A 396 -17.76 33.24 13.64
CA GLY A 396 -16.73 34.05 14.29
C GLY A 396 -15.36 33.92 13.63
N ARG A 397 -14.56 34.99 13.74
CA ARG A 397 -13.15 35.01 13.33
C ARG A 397 -12.27 35.70 14.38
N TYR A 398 -10.98 35.36 14.39
CA TYR A 398 -10.06 35.81 15.43
C TYR A 398 -8.76 36.41 14.84
N ARG A 399 -8.39 37.63 15.22
CA ARG A 399 -7.15 38.33 14.84
C ARG A 399 -5.93 37.62 15.42
N LYS A 400 -6.01 37.21 16.70
CA LYS A 400 -4.93 36.47 17.38
C LYS A 400 -4.70 35.08 16.79
N PHE A 401 -5.73 34.48 16.19
CA PHE A 401 -5.67 33.17 15.55
C PHE A 401 -6.13 33.30 14.09
N PRO A 402 -5.27 33.84 13.20
CA PRO A 402 -5.69 34.33 11.88
C PRO A 402 -6.24 33.24 10.94
N ASN A 403 -6.00 31.96 11.25
CA ASN A 403 -6.49 30.80 10.48
C ASN A 403 -7.71 30.12 11.13
N LEU A 404 -8.11 30.55 12.33
CA LEU A 404 -9.19 29.95 13.10
C LEU A 404 -10.53 30.58 12.72
N CYS A 405 -11.52 29.73 12.45
CA CYS A 405 -12.91 30.13 12.24
C CYS A 405 -13.80 29.38 13.24
N HIS A 406 -14.86 30.05 13.69
CA HIS A 406 -15.87 29.50 14.58
C HIS A 406 -17.19 29.35 13.86
N LEU A 407 -17.85 28.21 14.04
CA LEU A 407 -19.25 27.99 13.64
C LEU A 407 -20.05 27.43 14.79
N ASP A 408 -21.27 27.90 14.97
CA ASP A 408 -22.26 27.25 15.82
C ASP A 408 -23.65 27.18 15.18
N ALA A 409 -24.49 26.28 15.72
CA ALA A 409 -25.83 25.99 15.22
C ALA A 409 -26.95 26.64 16.06
N ARG A 410 -26.69 27.80 16.68
CA ARG A 410 -27.76 28.57 17.34
C ARG A 410 -28.85 28.95 16.34
N ASN A 411 -30.06 29.19 16.84
CA ASN A 411 -31.27 29.44 16.05
C ASN A 411 -31.36 30.84 15.41
N HIS A 412 -30.31 31.65 15.47
CA HIS A 412 -30.25 32.99 14.91
C HIS A 412 -28.84 33.31 14.41
N ARG A 413 -28.73 34.24 13.46
CA ARG A 413 -27.41 34.70 12.99
C ARG A 413 -26.71 35.50 14.09
N ALA A 414 -25.49 35.11 14.40
CA ALA A 414 -24.58 35.89 15.24
C ALA A 414 -23.23 36.02 14.54
N ARG A 415 -22.59 37.20 14.63
CA ARG A 415 -21.35 37.53 13.94
C ARG A 415 -20.41 38.24 14.89
N TRP A 416 -19.16 37.78 14.98
CA TRP A 416 -18.15 38.47 15.78
C TRP A 416 -16.76 38.37 15.18
N GLN A 417 -15.95 39.34 15.55
CA GLN A 417 -14.57 39.50 15.11
C GLN A 417 -13.78 39.89 16.35
N HIS A 418 -12.94 38.99 16.84
CA HIS A 418 -12.17 39.18 18.08
C HIS A 418 -10.68 39.24 17.83
#